data_AF-A0A812RCF4-F1
#
_entry.id   AF-A0A812RCF4-F1
#
_cell.length_a   1.000
_cell.length_b   1.000
_cell.length_c   1.000
_cell.angle_alpha   90.00
_cell.angle_beta   90.00
_cell.angle_gamma   90.00
#
_symmetry.space_group_name_H-M   'P 1'
#
loop_
_entity.id
_entity.type
_entity.pdbx_description
1 polymer ?
#
loop_
_entity_poly.entity_id
_entity_poly.type
_entity_poly.pdbx_seq_one_letter_code
_entity_poly.pdbx_strand_id
1 'polypeptide(L)'
;MSLADRAEVVELHFEETYPLRERVLWPGRPDLAALSCDAQGKHFGLRLPSETRDELVSVVSVFASDDGREAQFRKFATASEYQGQGLGSKLLLHIIEEAKHRGVQRLWCDARTAQAHFYEKRGMRAVEGGATFLKSGVEYIRMEMLLCVGTALFLDGWAGLIFRAMSEPQCSVQCLVLFIPVCLQYHIMSQAAYAYY
;
A
#
# COMPACT_ATOMS: atom_id res chain seq x y z
N MET A 1 -16.65 18.21 -2.18
CA MET A 1 -16.30 16.79 -2.02
C MET A 1 -15.99 16.21 -3.39
N SER A 2 -14.81 15.62 -3.54
CA SER A 2 -14.42 14.87 -4.72
C SER A 2 -15.22 13.56 -4.85
N LEU A 3 -15.22 12.95 -6.04
CA LEU A 3 -15.83 11.63 -6.21
C LEU A 3 -15.16 10.57 -5.32
N ALA A 4 -13.84 10.68 -5.15
CA ALA A 4 -13.08 9.81 -4.25
C ALA A 4 -13.50 9.98 -2.78
N ASP A 5 -13.92 11.17 -2.34
CA ASP A 5 -14.38 11.39 -0.96
C ASP A 5 -15.67 10.61 -0.65
N ARG A 6 -16.55 10.49 -1.66
CA ARG A 6 -17.84 9.80 -1.57
C ARG A 6 -17.74 8.27 -1.70
N ALA A 7 -16.68 7.77 -2.31
CA ALA A 7 -16.52 6.34 -2.56
C ALA A 7 -16.14 5.60 -1.27
N GLU A 8 -16.75 4.46 -0.99
CA GLU A 8 -16.43 3.66 0.18
C GLU A 8 -15.59 2.45 -0.21
N VAL A 9 -14.55 2.17 0.58
CA VAL A 9 -13.76 0.94 0.41
C VAL A 9 -14.49 -0.19 1.10
N VAL A 10 -14.69 -1.31 0.41
CA VAL A 10 -15.36 -2.50 0.93
C VAL A 10 -14.51 -3.75 0.65
N GLU A 11 -14.53 -4.72 1.57
CA GLU A 11 -14.06 -6.08 1.28
C GLU A 11 -15.13 -6.81 0.45
N LEU A 12 -14.70 -7.63 -0.50
CA LEU A 12 -15.56 -8.29 -1.48
C LEU A 12 -15.35 -9.81 -1.44
N HIS A 13 -16.38 -10.57 -1.78
CA HIS A 13 -16.18 -11.92 -2.28
C HIS A 13 -15.50 -11.85 -3.65
N PHE A 14 -14.60 -12.79 -3.94
CA PHE A 14 -13.78 -12.72 -5.16
C PHE A 14 -14.60 -12.69 -6.46
N GLU A 15 -15.76 -13.36 -6.48
CA GLU A 15 -16.66 -13.39 -7.64
C GLU A 15 -17.26 -12.01 -7.95
N GLU A 16 -17.45 -11.15 -6.95
CA GLU A 16 -17.96 -9.78 -7.15
C GLU A 16 -16.98 -8.94 -7.99
N THR A 17 -15.71 -9.33 -8.05
CA THR A 17 -14.69 -8.60 -8.82
C THR A 17 -14.74 -8.91 -10.32
N TYR A 18 -15.30 -10.06 -10.72
CA TYR A 18 -15.19 -10.58 -12.08
C TYR A 18 -15.76 -9.65 -13.15
N PRO A 19 -16.97 -9.07 -12.99
CA PRO A 19 -17.53 -8.20 -14.02
C PRO A 19 -16.63 -6.99 -14.31
N LEU A 20 -16.04 -6.38 -13.28
CA LEU A 20 -15.16 -5.22 -13.46
C LEU A 20 -13.80 -5.62 -14.02
N ARG A 21 -13.23 -6.75 -13.57
CA ARG A 21 -11.96 -7.28 -14.09
C ARG A 21 -12.07 -7.60 -15.57
N GLU A 22 -13.15 -8.25 -16.00
CA GLU A 22 -13.40 -8.52 -17.42
C GLU A 22 -13.53 -7.20 -18.19
N ARG A 23 -14.47 -6.34 -17.78
CA ARG A 23 -14.77 -5.07 -18.47
C ARG A 23 -13.54 -4.18 -18.69
N VAL A 24 -12.61 -4.15 -17.73
CA VAL A 24 -11.46 -3.22 -17.77
C VAL A 24 -10.17 -3.88 -18.22
N LEU A 25 -9.88 -5.10 -17.75
CA LEU A 25 -8.59 -5.74 -18.01
C LEU A 25 -8.64 -6.60 -19.26
N TRP A 26 -9.74 -7.31 -19.49
CA TRP A 26 -9.86 -8.32 -20.54
C TRP A 26 -11.24 -8.29 -21.21
N PRO A 27 -11.59 -7.21 -21.95
CA PRO A 27 -12.92 -7.09 -22.55
C PRO A 27 -13.25 -8.28 -23.46
N GLY A 28 -14.38 -8.94 -23.21
CA GLY A 28 -14.82 -10.13 -23.96
C GLY A 28 -14.03 -11.41 -23.66
N ARG A 29 -13.24 -11.44 -22.57
CA ARG A 29 -12.40 -12.56 -22.15
C ARG A 29 -12.60 -12.89 -20.66
N PRO A 30 -13.78 -13.41 -20.27
CA PRO A 30 -14.10 -13.75 -18.88
C PRO A 30 -13.17 -14.83 -18.30
N ASP A 31 -12.63 -15.71 -19.16
CA ASP A 31 -11.64 -16.72 -18.81
C ASP A 31 -10.35 -16.12 -18.22
N LEU A 32 -10.01 -14.89 -18.62
CA LEU A 32 -8.85 -14.17 -18.10
C LEU A 32 -9.18 -13.28 -16.90
N ALA A 33 -10.46 -13.13 -16.52
CA ALA A 33 -10.87 -12.32 -15.37
C ALA A 33 -10.66 -13.05 -14.03
N ALA A 34 -10.89 -14.36 -14.00
CA ALA A 34 -10.70 -15.21 -12.83
C ALA A 34 -9.23 -15.62 -12.63
N LEU A 35 -8.89 -15.98 -11.39
CA LEU A 35 -7.64 -16.62 -11.00
C LEU A 35 -7.97 -17.93 -10.28
N SER A 36 -7.22 -19.00 -10.56
CA SER A 36 -7.38 -20.27 -9.84
C SER A 36 -7.16 -20.15 -8.33
N CYS A 37 -6.40 -19.15 -7.90
CA CYS A 37 -6.11 -18.86 -6.50
C CYS A 37 -6.98 -17.74 -5.89
N ASP A 38 -8.02 -17.26 -6.58
CA ASP A 38 -8.82 -16.10 -6.09
C ASP A 38 -9.34 -16.33 -4.67
N ALA A 39 -9.82 -17.52 -4.33
CA ALA A 39 -10.31 -17.84 -2.97
C ALA A 39 -9.27 -17.70 -1.84
N GLN A 40 -7.97 -17.58 -2.16
CA GLN A 40 -6.88 -17.39 -1.20
C GLN A 40 -6.55 -15.91 -0.96
N GLY A 41 -7.09 -15.02 -1.79
CA GLY A 41 -6.81 -13.59 -1.75
C GLY A 41 -7.76 -12.82 -0.84
N LYS A 42 -7.36 -11.59 -0.53
CA LYS A 42 -8.26 -10.54 -0.03
C LYS A 42 -8.65 -9.62 -1.17
N HIS A 43 -9.93 -9.34 -1.30
CA HIS A 43 -10.46 -8.56 -2.41
C HIS A 43 -11.08 -7.29 -1.87
N PHE A 44 -10.68 -6.17 -2.44
CA PHE A 44 -11.19 -4.85 -2.06
C PHE A 44 -11.80 -4.17 -3.27
N GLY A 45 -12.83 -3.38 -3.01
CA GLY A 45 -13.46 -2.55 -4.03
C GLY A 45 -13.74 -1.13 -3.53
N LEU A 46 -14.00 -0.24 -4.47
CA LEU A 46 -14.61 1.07 -4.20
C LEU A 46 -16.05 1.08 -4.70
N ARG A 47 -16.99 1.33 -3.78
CA ARG A 47 -18.39 1.53 -4.09
C ARG A 47 -18.74 3.01 -4.11
N LEU A 48 -19.38 3.48 -5.18
CA LEU A 48 -19.95 4.81 -5.24
C LEU A 48 -21.43 4.76 -4.89
N PRO A 49 -21.90 5.62 -3.96
CA PRO A 49 -23.32 5.76 -3.68
C PRO A 49 -24.10 6.18 -4.92
N SER A 50 -25.20 5.48 -5.18
CA SER A 50 -26.13 5.74 -6.28
C SER A 50 -27.56 5.60 -5.80
N GLU A 51 -28.52 6.27 -6.44
CA GLU A 51 -29.93 6.28 -6.01
C GLU A 51 -30.59 4.89 -6.04
N THR A 52 -30.10 3.98 -6.90
CA THR A 52 -30.68 2.65 -7.09
C THR A 52 -29.87 1.56 -6.38
N ARG A 53 -28.58 1.49 -6.67
CA ARG A 53 -27.63 0.56 -6.06
C ARG A 53 -26.23 1.09 -6.19
N ASP A 54 -25.48 1.04 -5.11
CA ASP A 54 -24.08 1.43 -5.12
C ASP A 54 -23.29 0.72 -6.22
N GLU A 55 -22.52 1.51 -6.95
CA GLU A 55 -21.78 1.03 -8.10
C GLU A 55 -20.35 0.65 -7.69
N LEU A 56 -19.93 -0.57 -8.02
CA LEU A 56 -18.55 -1.01 -7.84
C LEU A 56 -17.66 -0.48 -8.98
N VAL A 57 -16.86 0.54 -8.68
CA VAL A 57 -16.11 1.30 -9.71
C VAL A 57 -14.62 1.01 -9.78
N SER A 58 -14.07 0.40 -8.73
CA SER A 58 -12.68 -0.06 -8.71
C SER A 58 -12.55 -1.34 -7.91
N VAL A 59 -11.66 -2.25 -8.30
CA VAL A 59 -11.35 -3.49 -7.58
C VAL A 59 -9.85 -3.75 -7.57
N VAL A 60 -9.37 -4.40 -6.52
CA VAL A 60 -8.00 -4.93 -6.41
C VAL A 60 -8.02 -6.20 -5.58
N SER A 61 -7.04 -7.08 -5.77
CA SER A 61 -6.94 -8.33 -5.03
C SER A 61 -5.53 -8.57 -4.56
N VAL A 62 -5.37 -8.89 -3.29
CA VAL A 62 -4.09 -8.95 -2.58
C VAL A 62 -3.87 -10.38 -2.09
N PHE A 63 -2.70 -10.93 -2.40
CA PHE A 63 -2.29 -12.29 -2.07
C PHE A 63 -1.01 -12.23 -1.24
N ALA A 64 -1.06 -12.69 0.00
CA ALA A 64 0.11 -12.74 0.88
C ALA A 64 0.97 -13.97 0.57
N SER A 65 2.27 -13.87 0.82
CA SER A 65 3.16 -15.04 0.90
C SER A 65 2.82 -15.90 2.11
N ASP A 66 3.27 -17.16 2.11
CA ASP A 66 3.03 -18.10 3.22
C ASP A 66 3.57 -17.58 4.56
N ASP A 67 4.69 -16.83 4.53
CA ASP A 67 5.29 -16.21 5.71
C ASP A 67 4.72 -14.81 6.05
N GLY A 68 3.78 -14.32 5.25
CA GLY A 68 3.12 -13.03 5.41
C GLY A 68 4.00 -11.79 5.19
N ARG A 69 5.30 -11.96 4.89
CA ARG A 69 6.24 -10.83 4.75
C ARG A 69 6.11 -10.12 3.42
N GLU A 70 5.54 -10.77 2.43
CA GLU A 70 5.31 -10.19 1.11
C GLU A 70 3.83 -10.26 0.73
N ALA A 71 3.40 -9.31 -0.07
CA ALA A 71 2.09 -9.37 -0.70
C ALA A 71 2.18 -8.96 -2.16
N GLN A 72 1.55 -9.74 -3.03
CA GLN A 72 1.32 -9.36 -4.42
C GLN A 72 -0.11 -8.86 -4.55
N PHE A 73 -0.29 -7.65 -5.09
CA PHE A 73 -1.62 -7.25 -5.57
C PHE A 73 -1.76 -7.47 -7.07
N ARG A 74 -2.95 -7.91 -7.48
CA ARG A 74 -3.28 -8.34 -8.84
C ARG A 74 -4.67 -7.83 -9.21
N LYS A 75 -4.95 -7.89 -10.52
CA LYS A 75 -6.26 -7.55 -11.10
C LYS A 75 -6.79 -6.18 -10.67
N PHE A 76 -5.89 -5.21 -10.52
CA PHE A 76 -6.26 -3.85 -10.17
C PHE A 76 -6.91 -3.15 -11.37
N ALA A 77 -8.17 -2.80 -11.23
CA ALA A 77 -8.97 -2.15 -12.25
C ALA A 77 -9.80 -1.00 -11.67
N THR A 78 -9.92 0.08 -12.42
CA THR A 78 -10.91 1.16 -12.22
C THR A 78 -11.64 1.33 -13.54
N ALA A 79 -12.97 1.41 -13.51
CA ALA A 79 -13.76 1.58 -14.74
C ALA A 79 -13.30 2.83 -15.51
N SER A 80 -13.25 2.75 -16.83
CA SER A 80 -12.63 3.78 -17.70
C SER A 80 -13.26 5.16 -17.51
N GLU A 81 -14.58 5.21 -17.34
CA GLU A 81 -15.38 6.41 -17.07
C GLU A 81 -15.05 7.07 -15.72
N TYR A 82 -14.43 6.33 -14.79
CA TYR A 82 -14.05 6.78 -13.46
C TYR A 82 -12.53 7.00 -13.28
N GLN A 83 -11.74 6.77 -14.33
CA GLN A 83 -10.29 7.00 -14.30
C GLN A 83 -9.96 8.50 -14.28
N GLY A 84 -8.77 8.84 -13.77
CA GLY A 84 -8.34 10.24 -13.61
C GLY A 84 -9.00 10.99 -12.44
N GLN A 85 -9.94 10.38 -11.71
CA GLN A 85 -10.71 11.03 -10.65
C GLN A 85 -10.23 10.68 -9.22
N GLY A 86 -9.03 10.11 -9.09
CA GLY A 86 -8.44 9.78 -7.79
C GLY A 86 -8.92 8.47 -7.14
N LEU A 87 -9.95 7.82 -7.67
CA LEU A 87 -10.52 6.56 -7.13
C LEU A 87 -9.49 5.43 -7.03
N GLY A 88 -8.77 5.12 -8.11
CA GLY A 88 -7.69 4.13 -8.05
C GLY A 88 -6.62 4.49 -7.01
N SER A 89 -6.28 5.78 -6.84
CA SER A 89 -5.35 6.19 -5.79
C SER A 89 -5.88 5.87 -4.40
N LYS A 90 -7.16 6.15 -4.13
CA LYS A 90 -7.81 5.85 -2.85
C LYS A 90 -7.74 4.35 -2.53
N LEU A 91 -8.07 3.50 -3.50
CA LEU A 91 -8.03 2.05 -3.30
C LEU A 91 -6.59 1.52 -3.12
N LEU A 92 -5.62 2.04 -3.89
CA LEU A 92 -4.22 1.66 -3.74
C LEU A 92 -3.67 2.05 -2.37
N LEU A 93 -3.94 3.27 -1.91
CA LEU A 93 -3.50 3.74 -0.59
C LEU A 93 -4.12 2.91 0.53
N HIS A 94 -5.38 2.51 0.40
CA HIS A 94 -6.02 1.60 1.35
C HIS A 94 -5.28 0.26 1.46
N ILE A 95 -4.97 -0.41 0.34
CA ILE A 95 -4.27 -1.70 0.39
C ILE A 95 -2.81 -1.58 0.86
N ILE A 96 -2.16 -0.43 0.63
CA ILE A 96 -0.83 -0.15 1.18
C ILE A 96 -0.91 -0.10 2.70
N GLU A 97 -1.91 0.58 3.25
CA GLU A 97 -2.07 0.71 4.70
C GLU A 97 -2.48 -0.62 5.35
N GLU A 98 -3.41 -1.35 4.73
CA GLU A 98 -3.78 -2.69 5.15
C GLU A 98 -2.58 -3.65 5.16
N ALA A 99 -1.70 -3.56 4.15
CA ALA A 99 -0.48 -4.36 4.09
C ALA A 99 0.47 -4.01 5.25
N LYS A 100 0.67 -2.73 5.56
CA LYS A 100 1.47 -2.30 6.72
C LYS A 100 0.90 -2.81 8.04
N HIS A 101 -0.42 -2.70 8.25
CA HIS A 101 -1.08 -3.21 9.46
C HIS A 101 -0.90 -4.71 9.65
N ARG A 102 -0.78 -5.46 8.55
CA ARG A 102 -0.50 -6.91 8.54
C ARG A 102 0.96 -7.26 8.70
N GLY A 103 1.86 -6.28 8.83
CA GLY A 103 3.30 -6.51 8.94
C GLY A 103 3.97 -6.94 7.63
N VAL A 104 3.32 -6.72 6.48
CA VAL A 104 3.93 -6.93 5.16
C VAL A 104 5.11 -5.98 5.03
N GLN A 105 6.26 -6.52 4.61
CA GLN A 105 7.51 -5.77 4.40
C GLN A 105 7.70 -5.39 2.94
N ARG A 106 7.11 -6.15 2.01
CA ARG A 106 7.20 -5.89 0.56
C ARG A 106 5.85 -6.04 -0.11
N LEU A 107 5.33 -4.96 -0.68
CA LEU A 107 4.14 -4.97 -1.52
C LEU A 107 4.55 -4.81 -2.98
N TRP A 108 4.10 -5.71 -3.85
CA TRP A 108 4.52 -5.71 -5.25
C TRP A 108 3.40 -6.07 -6.21
N CYS A 109 3.59 -5.76 -7.49
CA CYS A 109 2.70 -6.14 -8.57
C CYS A 109 3.45 -6.31 -9.89
N ASP A 110 2.82 -7.03 -10.81
CA ASP A 110 3.22 -6.95 -12.22
C ASP A 110 2.33 -5.89 -12.88
N ALA A 111 2.87 -4.69 -13.08
CA ALA A 111 2.18 -3.57 -13.68
C ALA A 111 2.26 -3.63 -15.20
N ARG A 112 1.18 -3.30 -15.91
CA ARG A 112 1.29 -2.97 -17.36
C ARG A 112 2.27 -1.82 -17.50
N THR A 113 3.20 -1.86 -18.46
CA THR A 113 4.23 -0.82 -18.61
C THR A 113 3.61 0.57 -18.80
N ALA A 114 2.50 0.67 -19.54
CA ALA A 114 1.70 1.90 -19.68
C ALA A 114 1.19 2.49 -18.35
N GLN A 115 1.06 1.68 -17.29
CA GLN A 115 0.60 2.09 -15.97
C GLN A 115 1.74 2.23 -14.95
N ALA A 116 3.00 2.01 -15.32
CA ALA A 116 4.13 2.09 -14.38
C ALA A 116 4.17 3.44 -13.65
N HIS A 117 4.00 4.54 -14.40
CA HIS A 117 3.99 5.90 -13.85
C HIS A 117 2.86 6.16 -12.85
N PHE A 118 1.73 5.46 -12.98
CA PHE A 118 0.69 5.52 -11.96
C PHE A 118 1.19 4.99 -10.62
N TYR A 119 1.92 3.87 -10.61
CA TYR A 119 2.46 3.29 -9.38
C TYR A 119 3.63 4.08 -8.81
N GLU A 120 4.50 4.64 -9.66
CA GLU A 120 5.60 5.52 -9.28
C GLU A 120 5.13 6.73 -8.47
N LYS A 121 4.07 7.41 -8.92
CA LYS A 121 3.48 8.54 -8.19
C LYS A 121 2.95 8.17 -6.79
N ARG A 122 2.72 6.89 -6.51
CA ARG A 122 2.32 6.38 -5.18
C ARG A 122 3.48 5.71 -4.44
N GLY A 123 4.72 5.95 -4.86
CA GLY A 123 5.94 5.53 -4.16
C GLY A 123 6.43 4.11 -4.46
N MET A 124 5.82 3.41 -5.43
CA MET A 124 6.40 2.16 -5.92
C MET A 124 7.54 2.45 -6.90
N ARG A 125 8.43 1.49 -7.09
CA ARG A 125 9.53 1.54 -8.06
C ARG A 125 9.60 0.25 -8.84
N ALA A 126 10.18 0.29 -10.04
CA ALA A 126 10.55 -0.94 -10.72
C ALA A 126 11.57 -1.72 -9.86
N VAL A 127 11.46 -3.05 -9.87
CA VAL A 127 12.46 -3.92 -9.23
C VAL A 127 13.80 -3.70 -9.93
N GLU A 128 14.87 -3.55 -9.15
CA GLU A 128 16.21 -3.34 -9.68
C GLU A 128 16.64 -4.51 -10.58
N GLY A 129 17.14 -4.19 -11.78
CA GLY A 129 17.47 -5.20 -12.79
C GLY A 129 16.25 -5.92 -13.40
N GLY A 130 15.02 -5.50 -13.09
CA GLY A 130 13.80 -6.07 -13.65
C GLY A 130 13.60 -5.72 -15.12
N ALA A 131 13.54 -6.72 -15.99
CA ALA A 131 13.19 -6.55 -17.40
C ALA A 131 11.66 -6.49 -17.61
N THR A 132 11.23 -5.90 -18.72
CA THR A 132 9.85 -6.02 -19.18
C THR A 132 9.58 -7.44 -19.69
N PHE A 133 8.34 -7.91 -19.58
CA PHE A 133 7.92 -9.22 -20.08
C PHE A 133 6.49 -9.19 -20.61
N LEU A 134 6.17 -10.10 -21.55
CA LEU A 134 4.85 -10.19 -22.16
C LEU A 134 3.94 -11.18 -21.43
N LYS A 135 2.68 -10.80 -21.23
CA LYS A 135 1.58 -11.68 -20.80
C LYS A 135 0.37 -11.42 -21.70
N SER A 136 -0.06 -12.45 -22.44
CA SER A 136 -1.21 -12.36 -23.35
C SER A 136 -1.14 -11.16 -24.32
N GLY A 137 0.04 -10.88 -24.86
CA GLY A 137 0.27 -9.76 -25.80
C GLY A 137 0.40 -8.38 -25.16
N VAL A 138 0.34 -8.27 -23.83
CA VAL A 138 0.52 -7.02 -23.09
C VAL A 138 1.87 -7.02 -22.38
N GLU A 139 2.59 -5.91 -22.43
CA GLU A 139 3.88 -5.73 -21.78
C GLU A 139 3.71 -5.32 -20.31
N TYR A 140 4.50 -5.95 -19.44
CA TYR A 140 4.49 -5.76 -17.99
C TYR A 140 5.90 -5.48 -17.47
N ILE A 141 5.97 -4.80 -16.33
CA ILE A 141 7.16 -4.61 -15.50
C ILE A 141 6.80 -4.91 -14.04
N ARG A 142 7.72 -5.51 -13.30
CA ARG A 142 7.51 -5.73 -11.86
C ARG A 142 7.79 -4.45 -11.08
N MET A 143 6.80 -4.01 -10.32
CA MET A 143 6.88 -2.85 -9.44
C MET A 143 6.80 -3.31 -7.99
N GLU A 144 7.53 -2.67 -7.09
CA GLU A 144 7.51 -2.94 -5.65
C GLU A 144 7.60 -1.67 -4.81
N MET A 145 7.19 -1.81 -3.54
CA MET A 145 7.45 -0.86 -2.47
C MET A 145 7.87 -1.66 -1.22
N LEU A 146 8.92 -1.19 -0.57
CA LEU A 146 9.27 -1.65 0.77
C LEU A 146 8.42 -0.89 1.79
N LEU A 147 7.75 -1.63 2.64
CA LEU A 147 6.91 -1.10 3.70
C LEU A 147 7.71 -1.14 4.99
N CYS A 148 7.98 0.02 5.57
CA CYS A 148 8.51 0.10 6.93
C CYS A 148 7.41 -0.37 7.89
N VAL A 149 7.55 -1.58 8.43
CA VAL A 149 6.73 -2.00 9.57
C VAL A 149 7.25 -1.22 10.75
N GLY A 150 6.51 -0.19 11.18
CA GLY A 150 6.85 0.55 12.38
C GLY A 150 7.00 -0.44 13.53
N THR A 151 8.16 -0.45 14.18
CA THR A 151 8.29 -1.05 15.50
C THR A 151 7.40 -0.24 16.45
N ALA A 152 6.11 -0.56 16.49
CA ALA A 152 5.17 -0.07 17.49
C ALA A 152 5.51 -0.60 18.91
N LEU A 153 6.62 -1.33 19.05
CA LEU A 153 7.19 -1.79 20.31
C LEU A 153 8.49 -1.04 20.65
N PHE A 154 8.56 0.29 20.56
CA PHE A 154 9.74 0.99 21.09
C PHE A 154 9.47 2.37 21.73
N LEU A 155 8.22 2.83 21.85
CA LEU A 155 7.93 4.12 22.49
C LEU A 155 7.24 4.03 23.86
N ASP A 156 6.66 2.89 24.23
CA ASP A 156 6.06 2.74 25.57
C ASP A 156 7.09 2.33 26.64
N GLY A 157 8.28 1.85 26.24
CA GLY A 157 9.37 1.46 27.14
C GLY A 157 10.43 2.53 27.38
N TRP A 158 10.61 3.48 26.46
CA TRP A 158 11.67 4.50 26.57
C TRP A 158 11.22 5.80 27.24
N ALA A 159 9.92 6.12 27.24
CA ALA A 159 9.41 7.26 28.00
C ALA A 159 9.73 7.13 29.51
N GLY A 160 9.68 5.92 30.06
CA GLY A 160 10.04 5.64 31.46
C GLY A 160 11.55 5.65 31.75
N LEU A 161 12.38 5.27 30.79
CA LEU A 161 13.85 5.24 30.93
C LEU A 161 14.49 6.62 30.74
N ILE A 162 13.94 7.44 29.84
CA ILE A 162 14.39 8.83 29.63
C ILE A 162 14.08 9.68 30.87
N PHE A 163 12.91 9.50 31.50
CA PHE A 163 12.55 10.26 32.71
C PHE A 163 13.44 9.94 33.91
N ARG A 164 13.94 8.70 34.01
CA ARG A 164 14.81 8.26 35.12
C ARG A 164 16.27 8.70 34.95
N ALA A 165 16.74 8.84 33.71
CA ALA A 165 18.10 9.31 33.41
C ALA A 165 18.28 10.83 33.61
N MET A 166 17.19 11.61 33.62
CA MET A 166 17.23 13.07 33.76
C MET A 166 17.13 13.57 35.22
N SER A 167 17.03 12.67 36.20
CA SER A 167 16.87 13.02 37.63
C SER A 167 18.12 12.77 38.51
N GLU A 168 19.24 12.31 37.95
CA GLU A 168 20.48 12.09 38.71
C GLU A 168 21.45 13.28 38.53
N PRO A 169 21.94 13.92 39.62
CA PRO A 169 22.73 15.15 39.55
C PRO A 169 24.20 14.94 39.14
N GLN A 170 24.58 13.74 38.67
CA GLN A 170 25.94 13.43 38.24
C GLN A 170 25.94 12.54 36.99
N CYS A 171 25.56 13.09 35.85
CA CYS A 171 25.96 12.52 34.56
C CYS A 171 26.37 13.64 33.61
N SER A 172 27.67 13.70 33.32
CA SER A 172 28.22 14.58 32.31
C SER A 172 27.65 14.21 30.94
N VAL A 173 27.47 15.21 30.08
CA VAL A 173 26.73 15.19 28.80
C VAL A 173 27.36 14.27 27.72
N GLN A 174 28.28 13.36 28.08
CA GLN A 174 29.01 12.50 27.16
C GLN A 174 28.46 11.07 27.02
N CYS A 175 27.45 10.66 27.80
CA CYS A 175 26.92 9.29 27.70
C CYS A 175 25.75 9.09 26.71
N LEU A 176 25.20 10.16 26.10
CA LEU A 176 23.97 10.07 25.31
C LEU A 176 24.15 9.73 23.82
N VAL A 177 25.39 9.49 23.34
CA VAL A 177 25.66 9.36 21.89
C VAL A 177 25.87 7.91 21.41
N LEU A 178 25.95 6.91 22.30
CA LEU A 178 26.33 5.54 21.89
C LEU A 178 25.21 4.49 21.85
N PHE A 179 23.96 4.83 22.20
CA PHE A 179 22.85 3.86 22.21
C PHE A 179 21.55 4.38 21.58
N ILE A 180 21.67 5.28 20.60
CA ILE A 180 20.52 5.76 19.85
C ILE A 180 20.65 5.28 18.40
N PRO A 181 19.70 4.45 17.88
CA PRO A 181 19.66 4.10 16.47
C PRO A 181 19.59 5.37 15.62
N VAL A 182 20.33 5.42 14.51
CA VAL A 182 20.46 6.59 13.60
C VAL A 182 19.09 7.23 13.27
N CYS A 183 18.01 6.45 13.20
CA CYS A 183 16.65 6.95 12.98
C CYS A 183 16.13 7.94 14.06
N LEU A 184 16.51 7.77 15.34
CA LEU A 184 16.05 8.65 16.41
C LEU A 184 16.84 9.97 16.43
N GLN A 185 18.10 9.98 15.98
CA GLN A 185 18.88 11.21 15.83
C GLN A 185 18.22 12.17 14.82
N TYR A 186 17.72 11.65 13.69
CA TYR A 186 16.98 12.45 12.71
C TYR A 186 15.67 13.02 13.27
N HIS A 187 14.98 12.25 14.12
CA HIS A 187 13.72 12.73 14.72
C HIS A 187 13.95 13.82 15.78
N ILE A 188 15.00 13.69 16.61
CA ILE A 188 15.37 14.70 17.61
C ILE A 188 15.86 15.99 16.94
N MET A 189 16.66 15.90 15.88
CA MET A 189 17.12 17.09 15.15
C MET A 189 15.98 17.81 14.41
N SER A 190 14.97 17.07 13.91
CA SER A 190 13.78 17.67 13.29
C SER A 190 12.89 18.42 14.28
N GLN A 191 12.80 17.96 15.53
CA GLN A 191 12.00 18.62 16.57
C GLN A 191 12.73 19.85 17.16
N ALA A 192 14.06 19.80 17.26
CA ALA A 192 14.87 20.95 17.71
C ALA A 192 14.83 22.13 16.72
N ALA A 193 14.68 21.87 15.42
CA ALA A 193 14.53 22.91 14.39
C ALA A 193 13.17 23.64 14.46
N TYR A 194 12.14 23.01 15.03
CA TYR A 194 10.80 23.59 15.21
C TYR A 194 10.65 24.40 16.50
N ALA A 195 11.62 24.32 17.43
CA ALA A 195 11.62 25.08 18.67
C ALA A 195 12.37 26.44 18.56
N TYR A 196 12.88 26.79 17.37
CA TYR A 196 13.62 28.02 17.10
C TYR A 196 13.06 28.87 15.93
N TYR A 197 11.79 28.62 15.55
CA TYR A 197 10.99 29.53 14.70
C TYR A 197 9.61 29.75 15.30
#